data_AF-A0A9D0YZJ7-F1
#
_entry.id   AF-A0A9D0YZJ7-F1
#
_cell.length_a   1.000
_cell.length_b   1.000
_cell.length_c   1.000
_cell.angle_alpha   90.00
_cell.angle_beta   90.00
_cell.angle_gamma   90.00
#
_symmetry.space_group_name_H-M   'P 1'
#
loop_
_entity.id
_entity.type
_entity.pdbx_description
1 polymer ?
#
loop_
_entity_poly.entity_id
_entity_poly.type
_entity_poly.pdbx_seq_one_letter_code
_entity_poly.pdbx_strand_id
1 'polypeptide(L)'
;MVLGELTFRDLDRKWFLLENKKEIKRINRLFHYKKSKYPLLCYCYIDHEAGISMRILGTIQVQDQEISLSKQQLEARMDILRYSEIESFHLTPVPDDIWQAISYTFDVIQEMDVYYTDKDGILASRQDTRLDPYRNPVLVDDVAFLIVDGTHPAEMLEGRICDYDAESDRFCAEVLTEPEGEYPISVSSLVYLKYVDRPKYTGLAFLEKKEE
;
A
#
# COMPACT_ATOMS: atom_id res chain seq x y z
N MET A 1 -11.12 15.38 -1.74
CA MET A 1 -9.64 15.41 -1.71
C MET A 1 -9.13 14.65 -2.91
N VAL A 2 -8.00 15.06 -3.49
CA VAL A 2 -7.38 14.27 -4.59
C VAL A 2 -6.53 13.18 -3.95
N LEU A 3 -6.61 11.94 -4.45
CA LEU A 3 -5.91 10.80 -3.84
C LEU A 3 -4.39 11.05 -3.73
N GLY A 4 -3.75 11.57 -4.77
CA GLY A 4 -2.30 11.83 -4.79
C GLY A 4 -1.83 12.93 -3.84
N GLU A 5 -2.73 13.63 -3.13
CA GLU A 5 -2.38 14.60 -2.10
C GLU A 5 -2.34 13.99 -0.69
N LEU A 6 -2.76 12.72 -0.55
CA LEU A 6 -2.86 12.00 0.72
C LEU A 6 -1.62 11.15 0.96
N THR A 7 -1.26 10.96 2.24
CA THR A 7 -0.21 9.99 2.58
C THR A 7 -0.76 8.58 2.47
N PHE A 8 0.11 7.59 2.30
CA PHE A 8 -0.33 6.20 2.27
C PHE A 8 -1.02 5.78 3.58
N ARG A 9 -0.68 6.39 4.72
CA ARG A 9 -1.33 6.13 6.02
C ARG A 9 -2.75 6.69 6.10
N ASP A 10 -3.03 7.75 5.34
CA ASP A 10 -4.39 8.28 5.19
C ASP A 10 -5.26 7.37 4.29
N LEU A 11 -4.63 6.52 3.48
CA LEU A 11 -5.28 5.63 2.52
C LEU A 11 -5.41 4.19 3.03
N ASP A 12 -4.43 3.71 3.80
CA ASP A 12 -4.34 2.30 4.16
C ASP A 12 -5.51 1.84 5.03
N ARG A 13 -6.22 0.82 4.55
CA ARG A 13 -7.38 0.21 5.20
C ARG A 13 -8.48 1.24 5.51
N LYS A 14 -8.67 2.20 4.60
CA LYS A 14 -9.68 3.27 4.71
C LYS A 14 -10.74 3.20 3.61
N TRP A 15 -11.93 3.65 3.98
CA TRP A 15 -13.12 3.68 3.13
C TRP A 15 -13.32 5.04 2.48
N PHE A 16 -13.69 5.05 1.21
CA PHE A 16 -13.91 6.27 0.44
C PHE A 16 -15.13 6.18 -0.46
N LEU A 17 -15.76 7.32 -0.72
CA LEU A 17 -16.73 7.48 -1.79
C LEU A 17 -16.09 8.13 -3.01
N LEU A 18 -16.35 7.54 -4.17
CA LEU A 18 -16.09 8.12 -5.48
C LEU A 18 -17.37 8.75 -6.01
N GLU A 19 -17.42 10.08 -6.05
CA GLU A 19 -18.63 10.85 -6.39
C GLU A 19 -18.55 11.52 -7.76
N ASN A 20 -17.34 11.66 -8.32
CA ASN A 20 -17.13 12.33 -9.59
C ASN A 20 -17.73 11.52 -10.75
N LYS A 21 -18.72 12.10 -11.43
CA LYS A 21 -19.47 11.45 -12.52
C LYS A 21 -18.59 10.98 -13.69
N LYS A 22 -17.49 11.69 -14.00
CA LYS A 22 -16.57 11.29 -15.08
C LYS A 22 -15.78 10.05 -14.67
N GLU A 23 -15.29 10.03 -13.43
CA GLU A 23 -14.55 8.90 -12.84
C GLU A 23 -15.47 7.68 -12.71
N ILE A 24 -16.67 7.83 -12.14
CA ILE A 24 -17.70 6.77 -12.07
C ILE A 24 -18.03 6.22 -13.47
N LYS A 25 -18.18 7.09 -14.49
CA LYS A 25 -18.41 6.64 -15.87
C LYS A 25 -17.22 5.87 -16.45
N ARG A 26 -15.99 6.18 -16.04
CA ARG A 26 -14.78 5.43 -16.42
C ARG A 26 -14.81 4.05 -15.78
N ILE A 27 -15.03 3.98 -14.47
CA ILE A 27 -15.10 2.74 -13.69
C ILE A 27 -16.22 1.82 -14.17
N ASN A 28 -17.42 2.36 -14.39
CA ASN A 28 -18.54 1.57 -14.92
C ASN A 28 -18.26 0.98 -16.30
N ARG A 29 -17.42 1.62 -17.12
CA ARG A 29 -16.99 1.08 -18.41
C ARG A 29 -15.94 -0.01 -18.24
N LEU A 30 -14.96 0.21 -17.36
CA LEU A 30 -13.87 -0.72 -17.12
C LEU A 30 -14.37 -2.04 -16.52
N PHE A 31 -15.23 -1.97 -15.51
CA PHE A 31 -15.74 -3.14 -14.80
C PHE A 31 -17.16 -3.53 -15.22
N HIS A 32 -17.69 -2.97 -16.32
CA HIS A 32 -19.02 -3.30 -16.82
C HIS A 32 -20.15 -3.19 -15.77
N TYR A 33 -20.04 -2.26 -14.81
CA TYR A 33 -21.11 -1.98 -13.87
C TYR A 33 -22.32 -1.36 -14.60
N LYS A 34 -23.53 -1.67 -14.12
CA LYS A 34 -24.73 -0.97 -14.58
C LYS A 34 -24.55 0.52 -14.27
N LYS A 35 -24.87 1.37 -15.26
CA LYS A 35 -24.77 2.82 -15.10
C LYS A 35 -25.58 3.23 -13.87
N SER A 36 -24.89 3.73 -12.86
CA SER A 36 -25.48 4.31 -11.66
C SER A 36 -25.21 5.81 -11.61
N LYS A 37 -26.18 6.54 -11.07
CA LYS A 37 -25.99 7.96 -10.70
C LYS A 37 -25.45 8.11 -9.27
N TYR A 38 -25.39 7.02 -8.51
CA TYR A 38 -24.94 7.01 -7.13
C TYR A 38 -23.42 6.91 -7.04
N PRO A 39 -22.82 7.45 -5.96
CA PRO A 39 -21.41 7.25 -5.65
C PRO A 39 -21.04 5.77 -5.58
N LEU A 40 -19.77 5.46 -5.85
CA LEU A 40 -19.20 4.14 -5.63
C LEU A 40 -18.50 4.11 -4.28
N LEU A 41 -18.70 3.05 -3.50
CA LEU A 41 -17.90 2.78 -2.32
C LEU A 41 -16.59 2.11 -2.74
N CYS A 42 -15.51 2.54 -2.14
CA CYS A 42 -14.16 2.09 -2.42
C CYS A 42 -13.42 1.80 -1.12
N TYR A 43 -12.51 0.84 -1.15
CA TYR A 43 -11.63 0.49 -0.05
C TYR A 43 -10.18 0.58 -0.50
N CYS A 44 -9.42 1.49 0.11
CA CYS A 44 -8.01 1.66 -0.18
C CYS A 44 -7.17 0.80 0.78
N TYR A 45 -6.08 0.26 0.26
CA TYR A 45 -5.16 -0.59 1.01
C TYR A 45 -3.77 -0.54 0.38
N ILE A 46 -2.76 -0.93 1.16
CA ILE A 46 -1.42 -1.13 0.64
C ILE A 46 -1.24 -2.60 0.27
N ASP A 47 -0.97 -2.84 -1.01
CA ASP A 47 -0.52 -4.13 -1.54
C ASP A 47 1.00 -4.16 -1.45
N HIS A 48 1.59 -5.20 -0.84
CA HIS A 48 3.04 -5.29 -0.66
C HIS A 48 3.81 -5.28 -1.97
N GLU A 49 3.24 -5.84 -3.03
CA GLU A 49 3.92 -5.93 -4.33
C GLU A 49 3.60 -4.75 -5.24
N ALA A 50 2.35 -4.29 -5.21
CA ALA A 50 1.83 -3.28 -6.14
C ALA A 50 1.65 -1.89 -5.52
N GLY A 51 1.91 -1.73 -4.22
CA GLY A 51 1.77 -0.48 -3.49
C GLY A 51 0.32 -0.04 -3.28
N ILE A 52 0.10 1.27 -3.30
CA ILE A 52 -1.23 1.87 -3.09
C ILE A 52 -2.23 1.32 -4.12
N SER A 53 -3.27 0.68 -3.59
CA SER A 53 -4.30 -0.01 -4.36
C SER A 53 -5.70 0.34 -3.84
N MET A 54 -6.69 0.31 -4.73
CA MET A 54 -8.07 0.60 -4.37
C MET A 54 -9.02 -0.44 -4.95
N ARG A 55 -9.78 -1.08 -4.08
CA ARG A 55 -10.87 -1.97 -4.46
C ARG A 55 -12.16 -1.18 -4.67
N ILE A 56 -12.80 -1.39 -5.81
CA ILE A 56 -14.12 -0.84 -6.14
C ILE A 56 -15.19 -1.84 -5.75
N LEU A 57 -16.15 -1.44 -4.90
CA LEU A 57 -17.17 -2.34 -4.35
C LEU A 57 -18.55 -2.14 -4.96
N GLY A 58 -18.71 -1.11 -5.79
CA GLY A 58 -19.96 -0.76 -6.43
C GLY A 58 -20.76 0.29 -5.65
N THR A 59 -22.06 0.35 -5.93
CA THR A 59 -22.95 1.37 -5.38
C THR A 59 -23.60 0.90 -4.09
N ILE A 60 -23.66 1.78 -3.10
CA ILE A 60 -24.45 1.57 -1.88
C ILE A 60 -25.94 1.51 -2.27
N GLN A 61 -26.65 0.50 -1.76
CA GLN A 61 -28.08 0.32 -1.92
C GLN A 61 -28.79 0.69 -0.61
N VAL A 62 -29.96 1.32 -0.73
CA VAL A 62 -30.83 1.62 0.41
C VAL A 62 -32.17 0.96 0.16
N GLN A 63 -32.50 -0.04 0.97
CA GLN A 63 -33.78 -0.77 0.92
C GLN A 63 -34.26 -1.01 2.35
N ASP A 64 -35.54 -0.75 2.64
CA ASP A 64 -36.16 -1.03 3.94
C ASP A 64 -35.38 -0.50 5.16
N GLN A 65 -34.79 0.70 5.02
CA GLN A 65 -33.92 1.36 6.02
C GLN A 65 -32.56 0.71 6.27
N GLU A 66 -32.22 -0.34 5.52
CA GLU A 66 -30.88 -0.94 5.50
C GLU A 66 -30.03 -0.30 4.40
N ILE A 67 -28.77 -0.02 4.74
CA ILE A 67 -27.75 0.46 3.82
C ILE A 67 -26.80 -0.72 3.56
N SER A 68 -26.66 -1.16 2.31
CA SER A 68 -25.89 -2.38 2.01
C SER A 68 -25.14 -2.31 0.69
N LEU A 69 -24.11 -3.15 0.55
CA LEU A 69 -23.50 -3.47 -0.73
C LEU A 69 -24.23 -4.63 -1.43
N SER A 70 -24.14 -4.71 -2.74
CA SER A 70 -24.66 -5.87 -3.47
C SER A 70 -23.75 -7.08 -3.26
N LYS A 71 -24.19 -8.03 -2.45
CA LYS A 71 -23.47 -9.29 -2.21
C LYS A 71 -23.09 -10.02 -3.51
N GLN A 72 -24.01 -10.08 -4.47
CA GLN A 72 -23.74 -10.66 -5.80
C GLN A 72 -22.61 -9.95 -6.54
N GLN A 73 -22.47 -8.63 -6.39
CA GLN A 73 -21.36 -7.89 -7.03
C GLN A 73 -20.04 -8.17 -6.32
N LEU A 74 -20.04 -8.24 -4.98
CA LEU A 74 -18.86 -8.56 -4.18
C LEU A 74 -18.31 -9.96 -4.51
N GLU A 75 -19.19 -10.97 -4.54
CA GLU A 75 -18.80 -12.37 -4.79
C GLU A 75 -18.37 -12.63 -6.25
N ALA A 76 -18.84 -11.81 -7.19
CA ALA A 76 -18.58 -12.06 -8.60
C ALA A 76 -17.18 -11.62 -9.05
N ARG A 77 -16.51 -10.71 -8.33
CA ARG A 77 -15.28 -10.05 -8.81
C ARG A 77 -14.57 -9.20 -7.76
N MET A 78 -13.24 -9.22 -7.84
CA MET A 78 -12.36 -8.25 -7.19
C MET A 78 -11.91 -7.20 -8.20
N ASP A 79 -12.64 -6.10 -8.26
CA ASP A 79 -12.32 -4.98 -9.14
C ASP A 79 -11.30 -4.05 -8.45
N ILE A 80 -10.02 -4.26 -8.74
CA ILE A 80 -8.91 -3.49 -8.15
C ILE A 80 -8.34 -2.53 -9.18
N LEU A 81 -8.05 -1.30 -8.74
CA LEU A 81 -7.30 -0.29 -9.49
C LEU A 81 -5.97 -0.02 -8.79
N ARG A 82 -4.92 0.20 -9.59
CA ARG A 82 -3.59 0.56 -9.08
C ARG A 82 -3.40 2.08 -9.05
N TYR A 83 -2.42 2.56 -8.28
CA TYR A 83 -2.17 3.99 -8.08
C TYR A 83 -2.17 4.82 -9.36
N SER A 84 -1.50 4.36 -10.43
CA SER A 84 -1.42 5.05 -11.72
C SER A 84 -2.79 5.30 -12.38
N GLU A 85 -3.81 4.54 -12.01
CA GLU A 85 -5.17 4.73 -12.49
C GLU A 85 -5.95 5.73 -11.63
N ILE A 86 -5.62 5.85 -10.34
CA ILE A 86 -6.45 6.50 -9.31
C ILE A 86 -5.82 7.75 -8.70
N GLU A 87 -4.57 8.08 -9.02
CA GLU A 87 -3.83 9.22 -8.45
C GLU A 87 -4.59 10.55 -8.50
N SER A 88 -5.39 10.76 -9.55
CA SER A 88 -6.16 11.98 -9.81
C SER A 88 -7.62 11.88 -9.36
N PHE A 89 -8.02 10.79 -8.71
CA PHE A 89 -9.40 10.59 -8.28
C PHE A 89 -9.76 11.53 -7.13
N HIS A 90 -11.01 11.97 -7.17
CA HIS A 90 -11.59 12.79 -6.11
C HIS A 90 -12.35 11.89 -5.15
N LEU A 91 -11.77 11.69 -3.97
CA LEU A 91 -12.32 10.83 -2.94
C LEU A 91 -12.87 11.65 -1.78
N THR A 92 -13.92 11.10 -1.17
CA THR A 92 -14.51 11.59 0.08
C THR A 92 -14.35 10.49 1.12
N PRO A 93 -13.60 10.70 2.23
CA PRO A 93 -13.47 9.70 3.29
C PRO A 93 -14.83 9.32 3.86
N VAL A 94 -15.00 8.02 4.15
CA VAL A 94 -16.18 7.51 4.86
C VAL A 94 -15.80 7.33 6.33
N PRO A 95 -16.46 8.05 7.26
CA PRO A 95 -16.21 7.91 8.69
C PRO A 95 -16.48 6.49 9.22
N ASP A 96 -15.85 6.16 10.35
CA ASP A 96 -15.90 4.81 10.90
C ASP A 96 -17.30 4.34 11.28
N ASP A 97 -18.09 5.23 11.89
CA ASP A 97 -19.49 4.99 12.24
C ASP A 97 -20.37 4.74 11.01
N ILE A 98 -20.02 5.35 9.86
CA ILE A 98 -20.79 5.21 8.63
C ILE A 98 -20.48 3.89 7.93
N TRP A 99 -19.21 3.54 7.71
CA TRP A 99 -18.91 2.29 6.99
C TRP A 99 -19.32 1.05 7.80
N GLN A 100 -19.25 1.11 9.13
CA GLN A 100 -19.70 0.04 10.01
C GLN A 100 -21.21 -0.21 9.95
N ALA A 101 -21.98 0.82 9.58
CA ALA A 101 -23.43 0.72 9.38
C ALA A 101 -23.82 0.16 8.00
N ILE A 102 -22.87 0.04 7.06
CA ILE A 102 -23.13 -0.52 5.72
C ILE A 102 -22.95 -2.03 5.78
N SER A 103 -24.01 -2.80 5.52
CA SER A 103 -23.91 -4.27 5.47
C SER A 103 -22.88 -4.72 4.42
N TYR A 104 -22.16 -5.79 4.77
CA TYR A 104 -21.08 -6.44 4.00
C TYR A 104 -19.72 -5.73 3.96
N THR A 105 -19.53 -4.61 4.64
CA THR A 105 -18.19 -3.98 4.73
C THR A 105 -17.21 -4.81 5.55
N PHE A 106 -17.66 -5.48 6.61
CA PHE A 106 -16.83 -6.41 7.38
C PHE A 106 -16.39 -7.63 6.55
N ASP A 107 -17.26 -8.18 5.70
CA ASP A 107 -16.91 -9.28 4.81
C ASP A 107 -15.79 -8.87 3.83
N VAL A 108 -15.86 -7.63 3.33
CA VAL A 108 -14.79 -7.06 2.48
C VAL A 108 -13.48 -6.97 3.25
N ILE A 109 -13.47 -6.48 4.50
CA ILE A 109 -12.24 -6.43 5.31
C ILE A 109 -11.65 -7.83 5.49
N GLN A 110 -12.48 -8.81 5.86
CA GLN A 110 -12.03 -10.19 6.02
C GLN A 110 -11.45 -10.78 4.74
N GLU A 111 -12.09 -10.53 3.59
CA GLU A 111 -11.59 -10.98 2.29
C GLU A 111 -10.25 -10.31 1.96
N MET A 112 -10.14 -9.00 2.18
CA MET A 112 -8.88 -8.28 1.99
C MET A 112 -7.80 -8.79 2.93
N ASP A 113 -8.17 -9.18 4.16
CA ASP A 113 -7.22 -9.70 5.12
C ASP A 113 -6.67 -11.08 4.71
N VAL A 114 -7.48 -11.91 4.06
CA VAL A 114 -7.06 -13.22 3.57
C VAL A 114 -6.02 -13.10 2.44
N TYR A 115 -6.18 -12.10 1.58
CA TYR A 115 -5.35 -11.96 0.38
C TYR A 115 -4.20 -10.96 0.51
N TYR A 116 -4.32 -9.97 1.40
CA TYR A 116 -3.43 -8.81 1.47
C TYR A 116 -3.07 -8.40 2.91
N THR A 117 -3.27 -9.26 3.92
CA THR A 117 -2.65 -9.01 5.22
C THR A 117 -1.17 -9.33 5.16
N ASP A 118 -0.37 -8.32 5.44
CA ASP A 118 1.07 -8.44 5.58
C ASP A 118 1.47 -8.93 6.97
N LYS A 119 2.74 -9.35 7.08
CA LYS A 119 3.34 -9.73 8.36
C LYS A 119 3.37 -8.53 9.31
N ASP A 120 3.26 -8.79 10.61
CA ASP A 120 3.30 -7.77 11.66
C ASP A 120 4.52 -6.85 11.53
N GLY A 121 5.68 -7.37 11.15
CA GLY A 121 6.87 -6.57 10.90
C GLY A 121 6.70 -5.57 9.75
N ILE A 122 6.11 -5.97 8.62
CA ILE A 122 5.83 -5.05 7.50
C ILE A 122 4.88 -3.94 7.97
N LEU A 123 3.79 -4.30 8.65
CA LEU A 123 2.82 -3.34 9.18
C LEU A 123 3.46 -2.38 10.19
N ALA A 124 4.33 -2.88 11.06
CA ALA A 124 5.08 -2.05 12.02
C ALA A 124 6.05 -1.11 11.29
N SER A 125 6.74 -1.59 10.25
CA SER A 125 7.63 -0.74 9.44
C SER A 125 6.87 0.44 8.84
N ARG A 126 5.64 0.22 8.36
CA ARG A 126 4.77 1.26 7.77
C ARG A 126 4.42 2.36 8.78
N GLN A 127 4.46 2.09 10.08
CA GLN A 127 4.27 3.12 11.11
C GLN A 127 5.55 3.89 11.45
N ASP A 128 6.71 3.43 11.00
CA ASP A 128 7.98 4.11 11.23
C ASP A 128 8.17 5.30 10.27
N THR A 129 7.88 6.49 10.77
CA THR A 129 8.00 7.75 10.02
C THR A 129 9.45 8.13 9.70
N ARG A 130 10.44 7.50 10.35
CA ARG A 130 11.87 7.74 10.02
C ARG A 130 12.18 7.32 8.59
N LEU A 131 11.42 6.36 8.06
CA LEU A 131 11.59 5.81 6.72
C LEU A 131 10.93 6.64 5.62
N ASP A 132 9.99 7.53 5.96
CA ASP A 132 9.19 8.28 4.99
C ASP A 132 10.02 9.02 3.91
N PRO A 133 11.17 9.64 4.22
CA PRO A 133 12.01 10.29 3.20
C PRO A 133 12.67 9.32 2.21
N TYR A 134 12.73 8.03 2.54
CA TYR A 134 13.42 6.99 1.78
C TYR A 134 12.46 6.02 1.11
N ARG A 135 11.17 6.07 1.44
CA ARG A 135 10.13 5.24 0.84
C ARG A 135 9.82 5.71 -0.58
N ASN A 136 9.55 4.75 -1.46
CA ASN A 136 8.89 5.04 -2.70
C ASN A 136 7.47 5.57 -2.39
N PRO A 137 7.02 6.68 -3.00
CA PRO A 137 5.73 7.30 -2.67
C PRO A 137 4.51 6.44 -3.04
N VAL A 138 4.68 5.44 -3.92
CA VAL A 138 3.62 4.55 -4.39
C VAL A 138 3.81 3.13 -3.86
N LEU A 139 5.00 2.57 -4.04
CA LEU A 139 5.40 1.25 -3.56
C LEU A 139 5.95 1.37 -2.15
N VAL A 140 5.08 1.64 -1.18
CA VAL A 140 5.51 2.22 0.09
C VAL A 140 6.47 1.35 0.90
N ASP A 141 6.49 0.03 0.69
CA ASP A 141 7.44 -0.87 1.34
C ASP A 141 8.82 -0.90 0.66
N ASP A 142 8.93 -0.31 -0.54
CA ASP A 142 10.20 -0.12 -1.24
C ASP A 142 10.90 1.10 -0.67
N VAL A 143 12.16 0.92 -0.27
CA VAL A 143 12.98 1.91 0.41
C VAL A 143 14.35 2.01 -0.22
N ALA A 144 14.87 3.23 -0.28
CA ALA A 144 16.27 3.47 -0.59
C ALA A 144 17.15 3.18 0.63
N PHE A 145 18.27 2.47 0.42
CA PHE A 145 19.27 2.21 1.45
C PHE A 145 20.69 2.31 0.91
N LEU A 146 21.62 2.69 1.79
CA LEU A 146 23.02 2.86 1.47
C LEU A 146 23.81 1.57 1.72
N ILE A 147 24.60 1.12 0.76
CA ILE A 147 25.62 0.09 0.96
C ILE A 147 27.02 0.72 1.05
N VAL A 148 27.79 0.28 2.05
CA VAL A 148 29.19 0.66 2.28
C VAL A 148 29.95 -0.54 2.86
N ASP A 149 31.00 -1.00 2.19
CA ASP A 149 31.86 -2.09 2.67
C ASP A 149 33.32 -1.65 2.92
N GLY A 150 33.64 -0.38 2.64
CA GLY A 150 34.98 0.21 2.79
C GLY A 150 35.96 -0.16 1.67
N THR A 151 35.57 -1.05 0.74
CA THR A 151 36.34 -1.46 -0.43
C THR A 151 35.82 -0.83 -1.72
N HIS A 152 34.52 -0.56 -1.80
CA HIS A 152 33.85 0.04 -2.95
C HIS A 152 33.29 1.43 -2.62
N PRO A 153 33.08 2.31 -3.62
CA PRO A 153 32.35 3.55 -3.44
C PRO A 153 30.95 3.29 -2.90
N ALA A 154 30.50 4.08 -1.92
CA ALA A 154 29.17 3.94 -1.37
C ALA A 154 28.09 4.08 -2.46
N GLU A 155 27.11 3.17 -2.45
CA GLU A 155 26.03 3.12 -3.45
C GLU A 155 24.66 3.15 -2.78
N MET A 156 23.70 3.80 -3.44
CA MET A 156 22.29 3.80 -3.01
C MET A 156 21.55 2.75 -3.82
N LEU A 157 20.89 1.83 -3.12
CA LEU A 157 20.10 0.75 -3.72
C LEU A 157 18.66 0.86 -3.26
N GLU A 158 17.75 0.25 -4.01
CA GLU A 158 16.36 0.07 -3.59
C GLU A 158 16.16 -1.34 -3.04
N GLY A 159 15.35 -1.47 -1.99
CA GLY A 159 14.97 -2.75 -1.40
C GLY A 159 13.53 -2.72 -0.90
N ARG A 160 12.84 -3.86 -0.97
CA ARG A 160 11.48 -4.01 -0.45
C ARG A 160 11.52 -4.59 0.96
N ILE A 161 10.96 -3.90 1.95
CA ILE A 161 10.92 -4.37 3.34
C ILE A 161 9.99 -5.59 3.44
N CYS A 162 10.55 -6.76 3.72
CA CYS A 162 9.80 -8.02 3.89
C CYS A 162 9.54 -8.37 5.35
N ASP A 163 10.23 -7.71 6.29
CA ASP A 163 10.03 -7.88 7.74
C ASP A 163 10.67 -6.73 8.53
N TYR A 164 10.25 -6.56 9.78
CA TYR A 164 10.87 -5.64 10.74
C TYR A 164 10.83 -6.24 12.14
N ASP A 165 12.02 -6.33 12.74
CA ASP A 165 12.19 -6.71 14.12
C ASP A 165 12.36 -5.45 14.97
N ALA A 166 11.32 -5.11 15.73
CA ALA A 166 11.29 -3.97 16.62
C ALA A 166 12.22 -4.12 17.84
N GLU A 167 12.54 -5.34 18.27
CA GLU A 167 13.42 -5.55 19.42
C GLU A 167 14.88 -5.21 19.07
N SER A 168 15.31 -5.60 17.87
CA SER A 168 16.68 -5.33 17.40
C SER A 168 16.81 -4.07 16.54
N ASP A 169 15.69 -3.40 16.23
CA ASP A 169 15.56 -2.28 15.28
C ASP A 169 16.23 -2.60 13.93
N ARG A 170 15.88 -3.77 13.38
CA ARG A 170 16.43 -4.29 12.11
C ARG A 170 15.31 -4.52 11.11
N PHE A 171 15.52 -4.05 9.89
CA PHE A 171 14.62 -4.30 8.77
C PHE A 171 15.20 -5.43 7.91
N CYS A 172 14.37 -6.38 7.49
CA CYS A 172 14.73 -7.34 6.46
C CYS A 172 14.19 -6.81 5.14
N ALA A 173 15.03 -6.71 4.11
CA ALA A 173 14.60 -6.26 2.79
C ALA A 173 15.12 -7.18 1.68
N GLU A 174 14.33 -7.32 0.62
CA GLU A 174 14.76 -7.91 -0.65
C GLU A 174 15.35 -6.81 -1.55
N VAL A 175 16.55 -7.01 -2.08
CA VAL A 175 17.22 -6.05 -2.97
C VAL A 175 16.52 -6.00 -4.33
N LEU A 176 16.16 -4.79 -4.78
CA LEU A 176 15.44 -4.56 -6.05
C LEU A 176 16.33 -4.01 -7.17
N THR A 177 17.48 -3.42 -6.83
CA THR A 177 18.42 -2.84 -7.81
C THR A 177 19.75 -3.57 -7.76
N GLU A 178 20.32 -3.89 -8.93
CA GLU A 178 21.64 -4.49 -9.02
C GLU A 178 22.70 -3.46 -8.61
N PRO A 179 23.62 -3.80 -7.68
CA PRO A 179 24.75 -2.93 -7.36
C PRO A 179 25.68 -2.75 -8.58
N GLU A 180 26.29 -1.58 -8.72
CA GLU A 180 27.31 -1.35 -9.74
C GLU A 180 28.67 -1.93 -9.32
N GLY A 181 28.97 -1.87 -8.02
CA GLY A 181 30.17 -2.46 -7.42
C GLY A 181 30.08 -3.98 -7.21
N GLU A 182 31.24 -4.62 -7.01
CA GLU A 182 31.34 -6.06 -6.72
C GLU A 182 31.01 -6.36 -5.25
N TYR A 183 29.74 -6.17 -4.87
CA TYR A 183 29.23 -6.47 -3.54
C TYR A 183 28.78 -7.94 -3.41
N PRO A 184 28.73 -8.51 -2.19
CA PRO A 184 28.24 -9.88 -1.96
C PRO A 184 26.70 -10.02 -2.04
N ILE A 185 26.01 -9.05 -2.62
CA ILE A 185 24.56 -8.99 -2.79
C ILE A 185 24.22 -8.69 -4.25
N SER A 186 23.05 -9.14 -4.69
CA SER A 186 22.48 -8.92 -6.03
C SER A 186 20.97 -8.69 -5.90
N VAL A 187 20.28 -8.41 -7.00
CA VAL A 187 18.81 -8.45 -7.01
C VAL A 187 18.28 -9.76 -6.41
N SER A 188 17.19 -9.65 -5.65
CA SER A 188 16.54 -10.71 -4.87
C SER A 188 17.34 -11.28 -3.68
N SER A 189 18.53 -10.73 -3.39
CA SER A 189 19.20 -11.03 -2.12
C SER A 189 18.38 -10.48 -0.94
N LEU A 190 18.27 -11.26 0.14
CA LEU A 190 17.75 -10.74 1.40
C LEU A 190 18.87 -10.12 2.22
N VAL A 191 18.62 -8.94 2.76
CA VAL A 191 19.59 -8.17 3.56
C VAL A 191 18.93 -7.67 4.84
N TYR A 192 19.75 -7.55 5.89
CA TYR A 192 19.37 -6.76 7.05
C TYR A 192 19.83 -5.33 6.86
N LEU A 193 18.93 -4.39 7.13
CA LEU A 193 19.16 -2.97 7.12
C LEU A 193 18.97 -2.41 8.53
N LYS A 194 19.66 -1.31 8.81
CA LYS A 194 19.48 -0.55 10.06
C LYS A 194 19.32 0.92 9.76
N TYR A 195 18.37 1.56 10.43
CA TYR A 195 18.28 3.02 10.40
C TYR A 195 19.47 3.61 11.17
N VAL A 196 20.22 4.48 10.53
CA VAL A 196 21.33 5.20 11.13
C VAL A 196 21.06 6.70 11.05
N ASP A 197 21.41 7.39 12.14
CA ASP A 197 21.41 8.85 12.19
C ASP A 197 22.82 9.30 12.57
N ARG A 198 23.62 9.67 11.55
CA ARG A 198 25.02 10.07 11.71
C ARG A 198 25.27 11.36 10.94
N PRO A 199 26.26 12.18 11.33
CA PRO A 199 26.55 13.46 10.66
C PRO A 199 26.81 13.37 9.15
N LYS A 200 27.22 12.21 8.64
CA LYS A 200 27.52 11.98 7.21
C LYS A 200 26.38 11.30 6.44
N TYR A 201 25.45 10.66 7.15
CA TYR A 201 24.35 9.93 6.55
C TYR A 201 23.26 9.68 7.59
N THR A 202 22.04 10.06 7.24
CA THR A 202 20.82 9.69 7.92
C THR A 202 20.01 8.86 6.93
N GLY A 203 19.50 7.69 7.33
CA GLY A 203 18.73 6.78 6.48
C GLY A 203 18.98 5.30 6.78
N LEU A 204 18.51 4.42 5.90
CA LEU A 204 18.76 2.98 6.01
C LEU A 204 20.15 2.63 5.48
N ALA A 205 20.93 1.89 6.26
CA ALA A 205 22.22 1.36 5.85
C ALA A 205 22.20 -0.16 5.83
N PHE A 206 22.86 -0.75 4.83
CA PHE A 206 23.16 -2.18 4.77
C PHE A 206 23.94 -2.60 6.03
N LEU A 207 23.48 -3.65 6.70
CA LEU A 207 24.15 -4.24 7.85
C LEU A 207 24.88 -5.52 7.46
N GLU A 208 24.14 -6.49 6.94
CA GLU A 208 24.65 -7.79 6.54
C GLU A 208 23.69 -8.47 5.55
N LYS A 209 24.20 -9.42 4.76
CA LYS A 209 23.36 -10.30 3.96
C LYS A 209 22.69 -11.30 4.90
N LYS A 210 21.41 -11.58 4.67
CA LYS A 210 20.70 -12.65 5.38
C LYS A 210 21.08 -13.97 4.72
N GLU A 211 21.75 -14.84 5.48
CA GLU A 211 22.01 -16.22 5.05
C GLU A 211 20.71 -17.03 5.05
N GLU A 212 20.55 -17.90 4.06
CA GLU A 212 19.40 -18.82 3.92
C GLU A 212 19.49 -20.03 4.86
#